data_AF-A0A1Y1WBP0-F1
#
_entry.id   AF-A0A1Y1WBP0-F1
#
_cell.length_a   1.000
_cell.length_b   1.000
_cell.length_c   1.000
_cell.angle_alpha   90.00
_cell.angle_beta   90.00
_cell.angle_gamma   90.00
#
_symmetry.space_group_name_H-M   'P 1'
#
loop_
_entity.id
_entity.type
_entity.pdbx_description
1 polymer ?
#
loop_
_entity_poly.entity_id
_entity_poly.type
_entity_poly.pdbx_seq_one_letter_code
_entity_poly.pdbx_strand_id
1 'polypeptide(L)'
;DGLAKFTLEGFMKNVVAEGRDYSVVVQLTALAPKYQCGPCQELDKTLRSVARGWKRTGGDRNRVVFGSLDVEDGEQLFSQMKIDKIPRLMIFPADTGPHKFANPQTRELNVNGKTMRAEGLAEKLSELFGVKISADVPIDYSKYLMNACTAVAVIYACYSGLQFTVATISFVLLMTSGYMWNRINDPPYVGQTGAQEAVLFAPTNQQQYGVETQIVA
;
A
#
# COMPACT_ATOMS: atom_id res chain seq x y z
N ASP A 1 -12.23 5.38 9.57
CA ASP A 1 -11.67 4.84 8.31
C ASP A 1 -12.68 4.43 7.24
N GLY A 2 -13.99 4.32 7.52
CA GLY A 2 -14.98 4.00 6.48
C GLY A 2 -14.91 2.55 5.97
N LEU A 3 -13.98 1.76 6.48
CA LEU A 3 -13.81 0.33 6.22
C LEU A 3 -14.42 -0.47 7.37
N ALA A 4 -15.37 -1.35 7.07
CA ALA A 4 -15.97 -2.25 8.04
C ALA A 4 -15.13 -3.54 8.18
N LYS A 5 -14.79 -3.93 9.41
CA LYS A 5 -14.23 -5.27 9.66
C LYS A 5 -15.38 -6.26 9.79
N PHE A 6 -15.38 -7.30 8.96
CA PHE A 6 -16.40 -8.34 9.00
C PHE A 6 -15.88 -9.55 9.77
N THR A 7 -16.74 -10.13 10.61
CA THR A 7 -16.61 -11.49 11.11
C THR A 7 -17.39 -12.44 10.21
N LEU A 8 -17.21 -13.76 10.35
CA LEU A 8 -17.97 -14.76 9.59
C LEU A 8 -19.49 -14.50 9.62
N GLU A 9 -20.09 -14.30 10.80
CA GLU A 9 -21.52 -14.03 10.94
C GLU A 9 -21.93 -12.71 10.27
N GLY A 10 -21.12 -11.66 10.46
CA GLY A 10 -21.35 -10.35 9.85
C GLY A 10 -21.24 -10.38 8.33
N PHE A 11 -20.34 -11.20 7.79
CA PHE A 11 -20.19 -11.41 6.36
C PHE A 11 -21.41 -12.13 5.78
N MET A 12 -21.85 -13.24 6.40
CA MET A 12 -23.00 -13.99 5.92
C MET A 12 -24.28 -13.13 5.95
N LYS A 13 -24.49 -12.37 7.02
CA LYS A 13 -25.67 -11.52 7.17
C LYS A 13 -25.66 -10.28 6.27
N ASN A 14 -24.53 -9.60 6.11
CA ASN A 14 -24.48 -8.31 5.42
C ASN A 14 -23.99 -8.39 3.97
N VAL A 15 -23.34 -9.50 3.60
CA VAL A 15 -22.67 -9.69 2.29
C VAL A 15 -23.24 -10.88 1.50
N VAL A 16 -23.86 -11.87 2.15
CA VAL A 16 -24.43 -13.04 1.44
C VAL A 16 -25.96 -13.04 1.46
N ALA A 17 -26.59 -12.44 2.47
CA ALA A 17 -28.05 -12.37 2.54
C ALA A 17 -28.68 -11.67 1.33
N GLU A 18 -29.78 -12.22 0.83
CA GLU A 18 -30.54 -11.66 -0.30
C GLU A 18 -31.33 -10.40 0.10
N GLY A 19 -31.60 -9.54 -0.88
CA GLY A 19 -32.47 -8.35 -0.69
C GLY A 19 -31.73 -7.05 -0.37
N ARG A 20 -30.44 -6.94 -0.70
CA ARG A 20 -29.63 -5.74 -0.46
C ARG A 20 -29.73 -4.74 -1.61
N ASP A 21 -29.88 -3.48 -1.26
CA ASP A 21 -29.87 -2.31 -2.16
C ASP A 21 -28.48 -1.68 -2.34
N TYR A 22 -27.47 -2.24 -1.68
CA TYR A 22 -26.09 -1.76 -1.66
C TYR A 22 -25.09 -2.79 -2.17
N SER A 23 -24.02 -2.31 -2.81
CA SER A 23 -22.89 -3.15 -3.22
C SER A 23 -21.82 -3.19 -2.15
N VAL A 24 -21.20 -4.35 -1.95
CA VAL A 24 -20.12 -4.52 -0.96
C VAL A 24 -18.83 -4.85 -1.67
N VAL A 25 -17.77 -4.11 -1.36
CA VAL A 25 -16.41 -4.40 -1.77
C VAL A 25 -15.67 -4.94 -0.55
N VAL A 26 -15.30 -6.22 -0.60
CA VAL A 26 -14.62 -6.91 0.51
C VAL A 26 -13.20 -7.27 0.09
N GLN A 27 -12.21 -6.83 0.87
CA GLN A 27 -10.87 -7.41 0.79
C GLN A 27 -10.79 -8.66 1.67
N LEU A 28 -10.24 -9.71 1.09
CA LEU A 28 -9.86 -10.94 1.76
C LEU A 28 -8.37 -10.87 2.00
N THR A 29 -7.97 -10.81 3.26
CA THR A 29 -6.60 -10.45 3.65
C THR A 29 -6.15 -11.24 4.87
N ALA A 30 -4.85 -11.19 5.17
CA ALA A 30 -4.27 -11.70 6.40
C ALA A 30 -3.34 -10.62 6.98
N LEU A 31 -3.85 -9.84 7.93
CA LEU A 31 -3.15 -8.72 8.53
C LEU A 31 -2.42 -9.10 9.80
N ALA A 32 -2.74 -10.26 10.41
CA ALA A 32 -2.07 -10.71 11.60
C ALA A 32 -0.54 -10.86 11.34
N PRO A 33 0.31 -10.37 12.25
CA PRO A 33 1.77 -10.32 12.04
C PRO A 33 2.38 -11.70 11.85
N LYS A 34 1.71 -12.76 12.35
CA LYS A 34 2.09 -14.17 12.14
C LYS A 34 2.18 -14.58 10.67
N TYR A 35 1.45 -13.91 9.76
CA TYR A 35 1.43 -14.24 8.34
C TYR A 35 2.45 -13.43 7.51
N GLN A 36 3.05 -12.37 8.06
CA GLN A 36 4.09 -11.55 7.39
C GLN A 36 3.75 -11.14 5.93
N CYS A 37 2.47 -10.93 5.63
CA CYS A 37 2.00 -10.67 4.28
C CYS A 37 2.20 -9.20 3.87
N GLY A 38 3.31 -8.91 3.18
CA GLY A 38 3.59 -7.57 2.63
C GLY A 38 2.50 -7.02 1.71
N PRO A 39 2.07 -7.77 0.67
CA PRO A 39 1.02 -7.32 -0.25
C PRO A 39 -0.33 -7.05 0.43
N CYS A 40 -0.65 -7.81 1.48
CA CYS A 40 -1.87 -7.64 2.26
C CYS A 40 -1.89 -6.29 2.99
N GLN A 41 -0.76 -5.88 3.55
CA GLN A 41 -0.62 -4.59 4.22
C GLN A 41 -0.70 -3.42 3.25
N GLU A 42 -0.14 -3.57 2.05
CA GLU A 42 -0.22 -2.54 1.01
C GLU A 42 -1.66 -2.34 0.54
N LEU A 43 -2.36 -3.43 0.21
CA LEU A 43 -3.76 -3.35 -0.23
C LEU A 43 -4.67 -2.77 0.87
N ASP A 44 -4.46 -3.14 2.14
CA ASP A 44 -5.24 -2.62 3.25
C ASP A 44 -5.08 -1.10 3.41
N LYS A 45 -3.86 -0.58 3.31
CA LYS A 45 -3.60 0.88 3.32
C LYS A 45 -4.33 1.56 2.17
N THR A 46 -4.26 0.97 0.99
CA THR A 46 -4.90 1.48 -0.23
C THR A 46 -6.42 1.49 -0.10
N LEU A 47 -7.02 0.40 0.35
CA LEU A 47 -8.48 0.30 0.52
C LEU A 47 -8.98 1.24 1.62
N ARG A 48 -8.25 1.38 2.74
CA ARG A 48 -8.58 2.37 3.78
C ARG A 48 -8.53 3.81 3.25
N SER A 49 -7.55 4.13 2.41
CA SER A 49 -7.45 5.44 1.75
C SER A 49 -8.67 5.73 0.88
N VAL A 50 -9.08 4.76 0.06
CA VAL A 50 -10.30 4.86 -0.77
C VAL A 50 -11.56 4.97 0.10
N ALA A 51 -11.69 4.16 1.14
CA ALA A 51 -12.84 4.17 2.03
C ALA A 51 -12.99 5.49 2.82
N ARG A 52 -11.87 6.08 3.26
CA ARG A 52 -11.85 7.42 3.88
C ARG A 52 -12.27 8.50 2.89
N GLY A 53 -11.72 8.47 1.68
CA GLY A 53 -12.07 9.42 0.63
C GLY A 53 -13.54 9.31 0.21
N TRP A 54 -14.09 8.10 0.13
CA TRP A 54 -15.52 7.88 -0.09
C TRP A 54 -16.39 8.47 1.01
N LYS A 55 -16.05 8.22 2.28
CA LYS A 55 -16.75 8.79 3.44
C LYS A 55 -16.77 10.33 3.40
N ARG A 56 -15.66 10.94 2.97
CA ARG A 56 -15.49 12.40 2.90
C ARG A 56 -16.23 13.04 1.71
N THR A 57 -16.20 12.39 0.54
CA THR A 57 -16.78 12.94 -0.71
C THR A 57 -18.31 12.91 -0.70
N GLY A 58 -18.92 12.08 0.17
CA GLY A 58 -20.32 12.27 0.56
C GLY A 58 -21.36 12.03 -0.54
N GLY A 59 -21.04 11.20 -1.54
CA GLY A 59 -22.05 10.70 -2.48
C GLY A 59 -23.10 9.80 -1.80
N ASP A 60 -23.82 9.02 -2.59
CA ASP A 60 -24.84 8.09 -2.09
C ASP A 60 -24.21 7.00 -1.20
N ARG A 61 -24.00 7.31 0.08
CA ARG A 61 -23.21 6.52 1.04
C ARG A 61 -23.73 5.10 1.19
N ASN A 62 -25.02 4.91 0.93
CA ASN A 62 -25.69 3.62 1.00
C ASN A 62 -25.47 2.78 -0.26
N ARG A 63 -24.83 3.28 -1.32
CA ARG A 63 -24.66 2.51 -2.55
C ARG A 63 -23.48 1.54 -2.51
N VAL A 64 -22.38 1.92 -1.86
CA VAL A 64 -21.15 1.12 -1.80
C VAL A 64 -20.60 1.09 -0.39
N VAL A 65 -20.42 -0.12 0.14
CA VAL A 65 -19.84 -0.39 1.46
C VAL A 65 -18.49 -1.10 1.27
N PHE A 66 -17.46 -0.57 1.92
CA PHE A 66 -16.13 -1.20 1.94
C PHE A 66 -15.97 -2.01 3.22
N GLY A 67 -15.42 -3.21 3.09
CA GLY A 67 -15.01 -3.98 4.25
C GLY A 67 -13.82 -4.89 4.02
N SER A 68 -13.37 -5.46 5.13
CA SER A 68 -12.22 -6.35 5.20
C SER A 68 -12.55 -7.56 6.04
N LEU A 69 -12.22 -8.73 5.53
CA LEU A 69 -12.29 -9.99 6.24
C LEU A 69 -10.88 -10.55 6.39
N ASP A 70 -10.46 -10.75 7.63
CA ASP A 70 -9.20 -11.43 7.95
C ASP A 70 -9.43 -12.95 7.97
N VAL A 71 -8.36 -13.71 7.69
CA VAL A 71 -8.36 -15.16 7.82
C VAL A 71 -8.72 -15.58 9.24
N GLU A 72 -8.20 -14.89 10.27
CA GLU A 72 -8.49 -15.24 11.67
C GLU A 72 -9.98 -15.13 12.03
N ASP A 73 -10.69 -14.16 11.43
CA ASP A 73 -12.11 -13.91 11.70
C ASP A 73 -13.06 -14.77 10.85
N GLY A 74 -12.51 -15.55 9.91
CA GLY A 74 -13.28 -16.18 8.84
C GLY A 74 -12.72 -17.47 8.25
N GLU A 75 -11.85 -18.21 8.95
CA GLU A 75 -11.15 -19.41 8.43
C GLU A 75 -12.07 -20.41 7.69
N GLN A 76 -13.29 -20.60 8.20
CA GLN A 76 -14.29 -21.48 7.58
C GLN A 76 -14.72 -20.98 6.19
N LEU A 77 -14.87 -19.67 6.00
CA LEU A 77 -15.26 -19.09 4.73
C LEU A 77 -14.14 -19.20 3.70
N PHE A 78 -12.88 -18.98 4.09
CA PHE A 78 -11.72 -19.16 3.21
C PHE A 78 -11.62 -20.61 2.71
N SER A 79 -11.88 -21.57 3.61
CA SER A 79 -11.91 -22.99 3.28
C SER A 79 -13.06 -23.35 2.34
N GLN A 80 -14.25 -22.78 2.55
CA GLN A 80 -15.43 -22.99 1.69
C GLN A 80 -15.27 -22.37 0.30
N MET A 81 -14.71 -21.16 0.22
CA MET A 81 -14.47 -20.45 -1.04
C MET A 81 -13.22 -20.95 -1.79
N LYS A 82 -12.45 -21.88 -1.20
CA LYS A 82 -11.20 -22.45 -1.76
C LYS A 82 -10.23 -21.36 -2.22
N ILE A 83 -9.95 -20.41 -1.33
CA ILE A 83 -9.09 -19.27 -1.65
C ILE A 83 -7.64 -19.62 -1.32
N ASP A 84 -6.89 -19.98 -2.35
CA ASP A 84 -5.49 -20.40 -2.22
C ASP A 84 -4.49 -19.21 -2.22
N LYS A 85 -4.95 -18.02 -2.65
CA LYS A 85 -4.11 -16.83 -2.80
C LYS A 85 -4.77 -15.62 -2.17
N ILE A 86 -4.00 -14.87 -1.39
CA ILE A 86 -4.37 -13.59 -0.77
C ILE A 86 -3.29 -12.54 -1.11
N PRO A 87 -3.60 -11.24 -1.07
CA PRO A 87 -4.92 -10.65 -0.87
C PRO A 87 -5.80 -10.72 -2.13
N ARG A 88 -7.13 -10.79 -1.95
CA ARG A 88 -8.11 -10.69 -3.05
C ARG A 88 -9.12 -9.61 -2.76
N LEU A 89 -9.58 -8.91 -3.80
CA LEU A 89 -10.64 -7.92 -3.69
C LEU A 89 -11.88 -8.44 -4.41
N MET A 90 -12.92 -8.76 -3.64
CA MET A 90 -14.18 -9.27 -4.16
C MET A 90 -15.26 -8.19 -4.11
N ILE A 91 -16.06 -8.14 -5.16
CA ILE A 91 -17.18 -7.21 -5.30
C ILE A 91 -18.47 -8.04 -5.35
N PHE A 92 -19.34 -7.76 -4.39
CA PHE A 92 -20.68 -8.30 -4.29
C PHE A 92 -21.65 -7.19 -4.73
N PRO A 93 -22.27 -7.30 -5.92
CA PRO A 93 -23.20 -6.30 -6.40
C PRO A 93 -24.49 -6.28 -5.56
N ALA A 94 -25.25 -5.19 -5.65
CA ALA A 94 -26.59 -5.10 -5.06
C ALA A 94 -27.58 -6.04 -5.79
N ASP A 95 -28.43 -6.72 -5.02
CA ASP A 95 -29.41 -7.70 -5.51
C ASP A 95 -30.72 -7.02 -5.96
N THR A 96 -31.11 -5.96 -5.25
CA THR A 96 -32.37 -5.21 -5.45
C THR A 96 -32.12 -3.71 -5.62
N GLY A 97 -33.09 -2.98 -6.19
CA GLY A 97 -33.06 -1.52 -6.31
C GLY A 97 -32.48 -0.96 -7.63
N PRO A 98 -32.42 0.38 -7.75
CA PRO A 98 -32.02 1.09 -8.98
C PRO A 98 -30.52 0.95 -9.30
N HIS A 99 -29.74 0.38 -8.38
CA HIS A 99 -28.29 0.20 -8.51
C HIS A 99 -27.88 -1.24 -8.84
N LYS A 100 -28.86 -2.07 -9.25
CA LYS A 100 -28.64 -3.43 -9.70
C LYS A 100 -27.65 -3.46 -10.86
N PHE A 101 -26.59 -4.24 -10.71
CA PHE A 101 -25.67 -4.51 -11.81
C PHE A 101 -26.36 -5.38 -12.87
N ALA A 102 -26.07 -5.11 -14.15
CA ALA A 102 -26.60 -5.90 -15.27
C ALA A 102 -26.22 -7.39 -15.21
N ASN A 103 -25.16 -7.74 -14.47
CA ASN A 103 -24.80 -9.12 -14.15
C ASN A 103 -24.61 -9.24 -12.63
N PRO A 104 -25.47 -10.00 -11.92
CA PRO A 104 -25.46 -10.12 -10.46
C PRO A 104 -24.35 -11.05 -9.93
N GLN A 105 -23.47 -11.58 -10.78
CA GLN A 105 -22.39 -12.44 -10.31
C GLN A 105 -21.32 -11.65 -9.54
N THR A 106 -20.82 -12.29 -8.48
CA THR A 106 -19.67 -11.83 -7.70
C THR A 106 -18.45 -11.69 -8.60
N ARG A 107 -17.75 -10.56 -8.51
CA ARG A 107 -16.57 -10.29 -9.35
C ARG A 107 -15.32 -10.19 -8.49
N GLU A 108 -14.25 -10.81 -8.97
CA GLU A 108 -12.92 -10.58 -8.43
C GLU A 108 -12.24 -9.45 -9.21
N LEU A 109 -11.68 -8.48 -8.48
CA LEU A 109 -10.86 -7.44 -9.08
C LEU A 109 -9.40 -7.89 -9.06
N ASN A 110 -8.76 -7.91 -10.22
CA ASN A 110 -7.32 -8.17 -10.32
C ASN A 110 -6.53 -7.05 -9.64
N VAL A 111 -5.81 -7.41 -8.58
CA VAL A 111 -4.95 -6.50 -7.83
C VAL A 111 -3.57 -6.49 -8.50
N ASN A 112 -3.32 -5.46 -9.32
CA ASN A 112 -2.07 -5.23 -10.03
C ASN A 112 -1.40 -3.95 -9.50
N GLY A 113 -0.16 -3.66 -9.90
CA GLY A 113 0.57 -2.46 -9.42
C GLY A 113 -0.13 -1.10 -9.65
N LYS A 114 -1.13 -1.02 -10.54
CA LYS A 114 -1.98 0.17 -10.69
C LYS A 114 -3.11 0.23 -9.65
N THR A 115 -3.78 -0.89 -9.38
CA THR A 115 -4.86 -1.00 -8.37
C THR A 115 -4.34 -1.16 -6.94
N MET A 116 -3.03 -1.37 -6.75
CA MET A 116 -2.35 -1.20 -5.48
C MET A 116 -2.19 0.27 -5.07
N ARG A 117 -2.29 1.23 -6.00
CA ARG A 117 -2.32 2.66 -5.69
C ARG A 117 -3.75 3.12 -5.43
N ALA A 118 -3.92 4.05 -4.49
CA ALA A 118 -5.24 4.46 -4.02
C ALA A 118 -6.03 5.19 -5.11
N GLU A 119 -5.37 6.01 -5.94
CA GLU A 119 -6.00 6.70 -7.06
C GLU A 119 -6.45 5.71 -8.14
N GLY A 120 -5.58 4.76 -8.50
CA GLY A 120 -5.89 3.76 -9.52
C GLY A 120 -7.01 2.81 -9.11
N LEU A 121 -7.08 2.44 -7.82
CA LEU A 121 -8.19 1.67 -7.29
C LEU A 121 -9.50 2.48 -7.29
N ALA A 122 -9.45 3.74 -6.85
CA ALA A 122 -10.62 4.61 -6.84
C ALA A 122 -11.17 4.87 -8.24
N GLU A 123 -10.32 5.09 -9.24
CA GLU A 123 -10.71 5.26 -10.64
C GLU A 123 -11.40 4.00 -11.17
N LYS A 124 -10.82 2.81 -10.91
CA LYS A 124 -11.40 1.55 -11.37
C LYS A 124 -12.75 1.25 -10.73
N LEU A 125 -12.87 1.50 -9.42
CA LEU A 125 -14.15 1.37 -8.72
C LEU A 125 -15.16 2.41 -9.22
N SER A 126 -14.71 3.62 -9.56
CA SER A 126 -15.57 4.67 -10.10
C SER A 126 -16.16 4.28 -11.45
N GLU A 127 -15.36 3.68 -12.33
CA GLU A 127 -15.79 3.13 -13.61
C GLU A 127 -16.80 1.99 -13.42
N LEU A 128 -16.55 1.09 -12.46
CA LEU A 128 -17.42 -0.06 -12.18
C LEU A 128 -18.77 0.36 -11.61
N PHE A 129 -18.79 1.25 -10.61
CA PHE A 129 -20.02 1.67 -9.95
C PHE A 129 -20.73 2.83 -10.66
N GLY A 130 -20.07 3.50 -11.62
CA GLY A 130 -20.59 4.72 -12.25
C GLY A 130 -20.73 5.87 -11.25
N VAL A 131 -19.86 5.91 -10.24
CA VAL A 131 -19.88 6.90 -9.15
C VAL A 131 -18.49 7.48 -8.98
N LYS A 132 -18.36 8.79 -8.78
CA LYS A 132 -17.06 9.42 -8.54
C LYS A 132 -16.56 9.10 -7.13
N ILE A 133 -15.68 8.10 -7.01
CA ILE A 133 -14.97 7.74 -5.78
C ILE A 133 -13.60 8.44 -5.82
N SER A 134 -13.29 9.24 -4.80
CA SER A 134 -11.97 9.86 -4.65
C SER A 134 -11.23 9.21 -3.48
N ALA A 135 -9.93 8.95 -3.63
CA ALA A 135 -9.09 8.40 -2.58
C ALA A 135 -8.46 9.52 -1.73
N ASP A 136 -8.41 9.32 -0.42
CA ASP A 136 -7.74 10.24 0.51
C ASP A 136 -6.34 9.73 0.83
N VAL A 137 -5.39 10.11 -0.03
CA VAL A 137 -3.99 9.72 0.11
C VAL A 137 -3.36 10.60 1.17
N PRO A 138 -2.94 10.04 2.32
CA PRO A 138 -2.24 10.82 3.33
C PRO A 138 -0.91 11.27 2.73
N ILE A 139 -0.68 12.58 2.72
CA ILE A 139 0.58 13.14 2.24
C ILE A 139 1.63 12.83 3.31
N ASP A 140 2.68 12.09 2.94
CA ASP A 140 3.85 11.86 3.81
C ASP A 140 4.63 13.17 3.99
N TYR A 141 4.22 14.00 4.95
CA TYR A 141 4.89 15.28 5.25
C TYR A 141 6.37 15.11 5.62
N SER A 142 6.80 13.93 6.08
CA SER A 142 8.21 13.65 6.40
C SER A 142 9.14 13.80 5.19
N LYS A 143 8.71 13.32 4.02
CA LYS A 143 9.49 13.43 2.78
C LYS A 143 9.57 14.88 2.29
N TYR A 144 8.45 15.60 2.38
CA TYR A 144 8.41 17.02 2.03
C TYR A 144 9.27 17.87 2.97
N LEU A 145 9.25 17.57 4.27
CA LEU A 145 10.09 18.24 5.26
C LEU A 145 11.57 17.97 4.99
N MET A 146 11.95 16.71 4.76
CA MET A 146 13.33 16.34 4.47
C MET A 146 13.83 17.02 3.17
N ASN A 147 13.03 17.02 2.12
CA ASN A 147 13.35 17.70 0.87
C ASN A 147 13.41 19.23 1.01
N ALA A 148 12.57 19.82 1.85
CA ALA A 148 12.64 21.25 2.14
C ALA A 148 13.93 21.61 2.89
N CYS A 149 14.31 20.81 3.90
CA CYS A 149 15.56 21.00 4.64
C CYS A 149 16.79 20.88 3.74
N THR A 150 16.84 19.88 2.84
CA THR A 150 17.95 19.74 1.90
C THR A 150 18.01 20.90 0.91
N ALA A 151 16.87 21.36 0.38
CA ALA A 151 16.83 22.52 -0.50
C ALA A 151 17.35 23.79 0.19
N VAL A 152 16.95 24.05 1.44
CA VAL A 152 17.43 25.20 2.23
C VAL A 152 18.93 25.11 2.48
N ALA A 153 19.46 23.93 2.83
CA ALA A 153 20.89 23.72 3.03
C ALA A 153 21.71 24.00 1.75
N VAL A 154 21.22 23.54 0.60
CA VAL A 154 21.85 23.81 -0.71
C VAL A 154 21.83 25.29 -1.05
N ILE A 155 20.70 25.99 -0.84
CA ILE A 155 20.58 27.44 -1.08
C ILE A 155 21.54 28.22 -0.18
N TYR A 156 21.66 27.84 1.10
CA TYR A 156 22.59 28.47 2.04
C TYR A 156 24.06 28.25 1.63
N ALA A 157 24.43 27.04 1.22
CA ALA A 157 25.78 26.75 0.70
C ALA A 157 26.09 27.54 -0.58
N CYS A 158 25.08 27.75 -1.42
CA CYS A 158 25.21 28.57 -2.63
C CYS A 158 25.43 30.06 -2.33
N TYR A 159 24.71 30.61 -1.35
CA TYR A 159 24.81 32.03 -0.99
C TYR A 159 26.11 32.36 -0.25
N SER A 160 26.59 31.46 0.60
CA SER A 160 27.79 31.64 1.43
C SER A 160 29.11 31.44 0.69
N GLY A 161 29.09 31.12 -0.61
CA GLY A 161 30.30 30.82 -1.40
C GLY A 161 30.97 29.49 -1.04
N LEU A 162 30.36 28.69 -0.15
CA LEU A 162 30.87 27.38 0.30
C LEU A 162 30.61 26.26 -0.72
N GLN A 163 30.11 26.57 -1.91
CA GLN A 163 29.77 25.61 -2.96
C GLN A 163 30.91 24.62 -3.24
N PHE A 164 32.14 25.13 -3.37
CA PHE A 164 33.31 24.30 -3.63
C PHE A 164 33.75 23.50 -2.41
N THR A 165 33.64 24.06 -1.20
CA THR A 165 33.99 23.37 0.05
C THR A 165 33.02 22.22 0.34
N VAL A 166 31.72 22.45 0.20
CA VAL A 166 30.72 21.39 0.36
C VAL A 166 30.88 20.34 -0.74
N ALA A 167 31.07 20.73 -1.99
CA ALA A 167 31.27 19.78 -3.08
C ALA A 167 32.52 18.92 -2.90
N THR A 168 33.64 19.51 -2.45
CA THR A 168 34.89 18.77 -2.21
C THR A 168 34.78 17.83 -1.02
N ILE A 169 34.19 18.27 0.10
CA ILE A 169 33.98 17.40 1.27
C ILE A 169 33.02 16.26 0.93
N SER A 170 31.89 16.54 0.27
CA SER A 170 30.95 15.50 -0.16
C SER A 170 31.60 14.50 -1.13
N PHE A 171 32.44 14.98 -2.05
CA PHE A 171 33.18 14.10 -2.96
C PHE A 171 34.18 13.21 -2.22
N VAL A 172 34.93 13.76 -1.27
CA VAL A 172 35.86 12.97 -0.45
C VAL A 172 35.10 11.92 0.37
N LEU A 173 34.00 12.29 1.03
CA LEU A 173 33.17 11.36 1.81
C LEU A 173 32.63 10.22 0.96
N LEU A 174 32.05 10.52 -0.22
CA LEU A 174 31.55 9.51 -1.16
C LEU A 174 32.65 8.56 -1.65
N MET A 175 33.85 9.08 -1.90
CA MET A 175 34.98 8.24 -2.33
C MET A 175 35.53 7.38 -1.18
N THR A 176 35.53 7.90 0.05
CA THR A 176 35.99 7.14 1.24
C THR A 176 34.97 6.13 1.75
N SER A 177 33.68 6.31 1.48
CA SER A 177 32.63 5.41 1.96
C SER A 177 32.54 4.08 1.20
N GLY A 178 33.27 3.92 0.09
CA GLY A 178 33.28 2.68 -0.70
C GLY A 178 32.39 2.71 -1.96
N TYR A 179 31.95 3.90 -2.41
CA TYR A 179 31.07 4.03 -3.58
C TYR A 179 31.61 3.35 -4.86
N MET A 180 32.93 3.41 -5.10
CA MET A 180 33.55 2.74 -6.25
C MET A 180 33.50 1.22 -6.16
N TRP A 181 33.61 0.65 -4.96
CA TRP A 181 33.49 -0.80 -4.77
C TRP A 181 32.07 -1.26 -5.10
N ASN A 182 31.05 -0.52 -4.66
CA ASN A 182 29.64 -0.78 -5.01
C ASN A 182 29.40 -0.68 -6.52
N ARG A 183 30.04 0.26 -7.22
CA ARG A 183 29.87 0.44 -8.67
C ARG A 183 30.48 -0.69 -9.50
N ILE A 184 31.55 -1.34 -9.03
CA ILE A 184 32.23 -2.42 -9.76
C ILE A 184 31.58 -3.77 -9.50
N ASN A 185 31.15 -4.03 -8.26
CA ASN A 185 30.68 -5.34 -7.84
C ASN A 185 29.15 -5.51 -7.89
N ASP A 186 28.41 -4.42 -8.16
CA ASP A 186 26.94 -4.38 -8.17
C ASP A 186 26.30 -5.19 -7.03
N PRO A 187 26.70 -4.96 -5.76
CA PRO A 187 26.15 -5.68 -4.62
C PRO A 187 24.66 -5.33 -4.42
N PRO A 188 23.90 -6.20 -3.73
CA PRO A 188 22.52 -5.87 -3.36
C PRO A 188 22.48 -4.61 -2.49
N TYR A 189 21.42 -3.81 -2.67
CA TYR A 189 21.30 -2.52 -1.96
C TYR A 189 21.13 -2.68 -0.45
N VAL A 190 20.41 -3.73 -0.03
CA VAL A 190 20.16 -4.09 1.37
C VAL A 190 20.24 -5.61 1.48
N GLY A 191 20.88 -6.12 2.53
CA GLY A 191 20.91 -7.55 2.84
C GLY A 191 19.57 -8.04 3.40
N GLN A 192 19.29 -9.32 3.26
CA GLN A 192 18.15 -9.96 3.92
C GLN A 192 18.66 -11.13 4.75
N THR A 193 18.35 -11.14 6.05
CA THR A 193 18.57 -12.31 6.91
C THR A 193 17.22 -12.90 7.26
N GLY A 194 17.03 -14.20 6.96
CA GLY A 194 15.73 -14.84 7.08
C GLY A 194 14.66 -14.26 6.15
N ALA A 195 13.39 -14.49 6.47
CA ALA A 195 12.27 -14.22 5.56
C ALA A 195 11.90 -12.73 5.40
N GLN A 196 12.40 -11.79 6.21
CA GLN A 196 12.03 -10.36 6.06
C GLN A 196 12.84 -9.33 6.87
N GLU A 197 13.91 -9.69 7.59
CA GLU A 197 14.71 -8.67 8.30
C GLU A 197 15.76 -8.06 7.38
N ALA A 198 15.61 -6.75 7.13
CA ALA A 198 16.55 -5.95 6.36
C ALA A 198 17.85 -5.78 7.16
N VAL A 199 18.91 -6.43 6.68
CA VAL A 199 20.25 -6.26 7.23
C VAL A 199 20.94 -5.14 6.47
N LEU A 200 21.15 -4.04 7.19
CA LEU A 200 21.76 -2.83 6.65
C LEU A 200 23.28 -2.95 6.54
N PHE A 201 23.91 -3.80 7.36
CA PHE A 201 25.36 -3.97 7.39
C PHE A 201 25.80 -5.36 6.95
N ALA A 202 26.78 -5.44 6.05
CA ALA A 202 27.29 -6.72 5.59
C ALA A 202 27.96 -7.47 6.75
N PRO A 203 27.70 -8.78 6.92
CA PRO A 203 28.23 -9.55 8.05
C PRO A 203 29.74 -9.82 7.95
N THR A 204 30.34 -9.59 6.78
CA THR A 204 31.75 -9.85 6.49
C THR A 204 32.40 -8.62 5.90
N ASN A 205 33.59 -8.24 6.37
CA ASN A 205 34.36 -7.08 5.90
C ASN A 205 34.79 -7.13 4.42
N GLN A 206 34.55 -8.22 3.71
CA GLN A 206 34.85 -8.38 2.27
C GLN A 206 33.65 -8.02 1.37
N GLN A 207 32.47 -7.81 1.96
CA GLN A 207 31.26 -7.43 1.26
C GLN A 207 30.74 -6.13 1.86
N GLN A 208 30.08 -5.33 1.04
CA GLN A 208 29.45 -4.08 1.43
C GLN A 208 28.06 -4.02 0.77
N TYR A 209 27.09 -3.42 1.42
CA TYR A 209 25.78 -3.14 0.83
C TYR A 209 25.71 -1.73 0.26
N GLY A 210 24.82 -1.54 -0.72
CA GLY A 210 24.51 -0.23 -1.29
C GLY A 210 24.20 0.82 -0.22
N VAL A 211 23.35 0.45 0.74
CA VAL A 211 22.88 1.33 1.80
C VAL A 211 23.99 1.77 2.77
N GLU A 212 25.01 0.94 3.02
CA GLU A 212 26.11 1.29 3.94
C GLU A 212 26.87 2.52 3.46
N THR A 213 27.12 2.64 2.15
CA THR A 213 27.83 3.79 1.58
C THR A 213 27.11 5.12 1.80
N GLN A 214 25.77 5.10 1.90
CA GLN A 214 24.94 6.29 2.13
C GLN A 214 24.77 6.61 3.62
N ILE A 215 24.91 5.62 4.50
CA ILE A 215 24.88 5.85 5.95
C ILE A 215 26.21 6.44 6.40
N VAL A 216 27.32 6.04 5.77
CA VAL A 216 28.67 6.49 6.11
C VAL A 216 29.01 7.87 5.52
N ALA A 217 28.47 8.20 4.35
CA ALA A 217 28.69 9.49 3.67
C ALA A 217 27.68 10.55 4.12
#